data_AF-A0A935F2T0-F1
#
_entry.id   AF-A0A935F2T0-F1
#
_cell.length_a   1.000
_cell.length_b   1.000
_cell.length_c   1.000
_cell.angle_alpha   90.00
_cell.angle_beta   90.00
_cell.angle_gamma   90.00
#
_symmetry.space_group_name_H-M   'P 1'
#
loop_
_entity.id
_entity.type
_entity.pdbx_description
1 polymer ?
#
loop_
_entity_poly.entity_id
_entity_poly.type
_entity_poly.pdbx_seq_one_letter_code
_entity_poly.pdbx_strand_id
1 'polypeptide(L)'
;MQGDGRPGTGGEPFERRLATILMADIVGYSRMMEANEERTLRVFRGHREIFDAMLVQHRGRMFNTAGDAVLAEFPSAVDAVRCATEIQSALRTRNDHLSPDERMQFRIGVNLGDVIVQGTDLLGDGVNVAARIQTAAEPGGVCVSGSVYDQIRNKLSLEFHSMGERTFKNITQPVRVFSIGEDAGEAARAPATQASPSTTPAAPAAPRSRPVAAIAAVVAALAVAAAAGWWYVQDRETKAAEAARAAEATKAAEALAAAEAARRRAEEQAASRIASEREARLKAELEATQREVSEAKKREAAARVAVAPSSRPPAPTASPPAASLPSAPPAAVQAAAPPPAAPPVQAKASYANDGLYRGRACWQQPGSEKGPQCWSLELAIDKHRIDASWVGTYGGGRPSSIRGQVSATGTVTALFEGFGARGKSVMSELGGRADEGRLSFSGVLDNGVRIDGSAIRVR
;
A
#
# COMPACT_ATOMS: atom_id res chain seq x y z
N MET A 1 43.42 -16.83 -32.47
CA MET A 1 42.43 -17.55 -31.63
C MET A 1 41.43 -16.52 -31.13
N GLN A 2 40.18 -16.59 -31.55
CA GLN A 2 39.09 -15.88 -30.86
C GLN A 2 38.72 -16.68 -29.60
N GLY A 3 38.57 -15.99 -28.47
CA GLY A 3 37.96 -16.58 -27.28
C GLY A 3 36.44 -16.47 -27.37
N ASP A 4 35.74 -17.60 -27.22
CA ASP A 4 34.27 -17.67 -27.21
C ASP A 4 33.72 -17.07 -25.91
N GLY A 5 33.58 -15.74 -25.89
CA GLY A 5 33.14 -14.94 -24.74
C GLY A 5 31.65 -15.08 -24.44
N ARG A 6 31.22 -16.27 -24.03
CA ARG A 6 29.84 -16.53 -23.62
C ARG A 6 29.45 -15.62 -22.45
N PRO A 7 28.32 -14.89 -22.52
CA PRO A 7 27.81 -14.18 -21.35
C PRO A 7 27.44 -15.22 -20.29
N GLY A 8 28.08 -15.13 -19.12
CA GLY A 8 27.68 -15.92 -17.96
C GLY A 8 26.23 -15.58 -17.59
N THR A 9 25.45 -16.59 -17.19
CA THR A 9 24.07 -16.40 -16.74
C THR A 9 24.05 -15.65 -15.41
N GLY A 10 24.05 -14.31 -15.48
CA GLY A 10 23.86 -13.44 -14.33
C GLY A 10 22.45 -13.62 -13.77
N GLY A 11 22.33 -14.46 -12.73
CA GLY A 11 21.17 -14.39 -11.85
C GLY A 11 21.19 -13.07 -11.09
N GLU A 12 20.01 -12.48 -10.90
CA GLU A 12 19.82 -11.29 -10.07
C GLU A 12 20.55 -11.44 -8.72
N PRO A 13 21.38 -10.46 -8.31
CA PRO A 13 22.17 -10.59 -7.08
C PRO A 13 21.26 -10.52 -5.86
N PHE A 14 21.05 -11.67 -5.21
CA PHE A 14 20.29 -11.78 -3.96
C PHE A 14 20.82 -10.81 -2.89
N GLU A 15 20.06 -9.76 -2.58
CA GLU A 15 20.41 -8.80 -1.53
C GLU A 15 20.45 -9.53 -0.18
N ARG A 16 21.61 -9.50 0.48
CA ARG A 16 21.83 -10.02 1.82
C ARG A 16 22.08 -8.89 2.79
N ARG A 17 21.41 -8.92 3.94
CA ARG A 17 21.60 -7.94 5.01
C ARG A 17 21.35 -8.55 6.38
N LEU A 18 21.98 -7.96 7.39
CA LEU A 18 21.69 -8.24 8.80
C LEU A 18 20.36 -7.56 9.17
N ALA A 19 19.42 -8.30 9.75
CA ALA A 19 18.14 -7.77 10.22
C ALA A 19 17.78 -8.33 11.59
N THR A 20 17.03 -7.55 12.39
CA THR A 20 16.38 -8.10 13.59
C THR A 20 15.02 -8.64 13.18
N ILE A 21 14.76 -9.92 13.42
CA ILE A 21 13.52 -10.62 13.07
C ILE A 21 12.75 -10.94 14.35
N LEU A 22 11.49 -10.52 14.39
CA LEU A 22 10.49 -10.88 15.39
C LEU A 22 9.54 -11.92 14.77
N MET A 23 9.36 -13.04 15.45
CA MET A 23 8.29 -14.01 15.21
C MET A 23 7.33 -13.97 16.39
N ALA A 24 6.03 -13.86 16.15
CA ALA A 24 4.98 -14.12 17.12
C ALA A 24 4.03 -15.21 16.59
N ASP A 25 3.54 -16.09 17.47
CA ASP A 25 2.56 -17.13 17.14
C ASP A 25 1.67 -17.47 18.36
N ILE A 26 0.49 -18.01 18.10
CA ILE A 26 -0.62 -18.13 19.05
C ILE A 26 -0.62 -19.50 19.74
N VAL A 27 -0.71 -19.49 21.07
CA VAL A 27 -0.75 -20.72 21.87
C VAL A 27 -2.08 -21.45 21.68
N GLY A 28 -2.07 -22.49 20.84
CA GLY A 28 -3.20 -23.41 20.65
C GLY A 28 -4.27 -22.93 19.66
N TYR A 29 -3.90 -22.15 18.64
CA TYR A 29 -4.82 -21.60 17.63
C TYR A 29 -5.74 -22.64 16.99
N SER A 30 -5.23 -23.81 16.59
CA SER A 30 -6.02 -24.88 15.95
C SER A 30 -7.22 -25.30 16.80
N ARG A 31 -7.03 -25.46 18.12
CA ARG A 31 -8.10 -25.80 19.09
C ARG A 31 -9.14 -24.68 19.19
N MET A 32 -8.71 -23.42 19.09
CA MET A 32 -9.62 -22.27 19.12
C MET A 32 -10.43 -22.15 17.82
N MET A 33 -9.83 -22.47 16.66
CA MET A 33 -10.55 -22.59 15.38
C MET A 33 -11.58 -23.72 15.43
N GLU A 34 -11.18 -24.93 15.85
CA GLU A 34 -12.09 -26.09 16.01
C GLU A 34 -13.27 -25.79 16.95
N ALA A 35 -13.04 -25.02 18.02
CA ALA A 35 -14.10 -24.64 18.96
C ALA A 35 -15.04 -23.55 18.43
N ASN A 36 -14.50 -22.50 17.78
CA ASN A 36 -15.29 -21.46 17.14
C ASN A 36 -14.49 -20.59 16.16
N GLU A 37 -14.53 -20.91 14.86
CA GLU A 37 -13.81 -20.17 13.80
C GLU A 37 -14.15 -18.67 13.77
N GLU A 38 -15.43 -18.29 13.77
CA GLU A 38 -15.85 -16.88 13.65
C GLU A 38 -15.38 -16.01 14.82
N ARG A 39 -15.42 -16.54 16.05
CA ARG A 39 -14.94 -15.85 17.25
C ARG A 39 -13.42 -15.76 17.23
N THR A 40 -12.74 -16.86 16.91
CA THR A 40 -11.28 -16.93 16.84
C THR A 40 -10.74 -15.93 15.82
N LEU A 41 -11.29 -15.90 14.59
CA LEU A 41 -10.90 -14.92 13.57
C LEU A 41 -11.22 -13.47 13.97
N ARG A 42 -12.29 -13.22 14.74
CA ARG A 42 -12.64 -11.88 15.25
C ARG A 42 -11.68 -11.39 16.32
N VAL A 43 -11.35 -12.24 17.30
CA VAL A 43 -10.40 -11.92 18.36
C VAL A 43 -8.99 -11.77 17.77
N PHE A 44 -8.58 -12.66 16.84
CA PHE A 44 -7.31 -12.58 16.14
C PHE A 44 -7.16 -11.26 15.36
N ARG A 45 -8.17 -10.82 14.59
CA ARG A 45 -8.14 -9.51 13.91
C ARG A 45 -7.91 -8.36 14.88
N GLY A 46 -8.59 -8.37 16.03
CA GLY A 46 -8.38 -7.37 17.08
C GLY A 46 -6.95 -7.37 17.65
N HIS A 47 -6.32 -8.54 17.79
CA HIS A 47 -4.92 -8.63 18.20
C HIS A 47 -3.99 -8.17 17.06
N ARG A 48 -4.30 -8.53 15.81
CA ARG A 48 -3.55 -8.18 14.61
C ARG A 48 -3.48 -6.66 14.39
N GLU A 49 -4.55 -5.92 14.70
CA GLU A 49 -4.57 -4.43 14.74
C GLU A 49 -3.52 -3.84 15.70
N ILE A 50 -3.32 -4.48 16.88
CA ILE A 50 -2.30 -4.06 17.85
C ILE A 50 -0.89 -4.30 17.30
N PHE A 51 -0.66 -5.45 16.65
CA PHE A 51 0.61 -5.71 15.96
C PHE A 51 0.88 -4.65 14.88
N ASP A 52 -0.07 -4.31 14.01
CA ASP A 52 0.14 -3.30 12.96
C ASP A 52 0.47 -1.92 13.54
N ALA A 53 -0.25 -1.48 14.56
CA ALA A 53 0.00 -0.19 15.22
C ALA A 53 1.39 -0.13 15.87
N MET A 54 1.77 -1.17 16.63
CA MET A 54 3.05 -1.22 17.34
C MET A 54 4.23 -1.36 16.36
N LEU A 55 4.08 -2.13 15.27
CA LEU A 55 5.11 -2.23 14.25
C LEU A 55 5.38 -0.88 13.58
N VAL A 56 4.34 -0.14 13.19
CA VAL A 56 4.50 1.21 12.62
C VAL A 56 5.17 2.16 13.63
N GLN A 57 4.74 2.14 14.90
CA GLN A 57 5.32 2.97 15.97
C GLN A 57 6.82 2.71 16.17
N HIS A 58 7.25 1.44 16.15
CA HIS A 58 8.64 1.01 16.37
C HIS A 58 9.43 0.81 15.08
N ARG A 59 8.97 1.35 13.95
CA ARG A 59 9.65 1.29 12.63
C ARG A 59 9.92 -0.15 12.14
N GLY A 60 9.11 -1.11 12.60
CA GLY A 60 9.11 -2.48 12.12
C GLY A 60 8.29 -2.63 10.84
N ARG A 61 8.69 -3.54 9.96
CA ARG A 61 7.95 -3.91 8.75
C ARG A 61 7.49 -5.35 8.85
N MET A 62 6.19 -5.60 8.71
CA MET A 62 5.69 -6.97 8.53
C MET A 62 6.16 -7.51 7.18
N PHE A 63 6.71 -8.73 7.17
CA PHE A 63 7.08 -9.47 5.97
C PHE A 63 6.53 -10.89 6.13
N ASN A 64 5.75 -11.36 5.16
CA ASN A 64 5.01 -12.64 5.22
C ASN A 64 3.98 -12.73 6.38
N THR A 65 2.87 -13.43 6.16
CA THR A 65 1.82 -13.65 7.16
C THR A 65 1.02 -14.92 6.80
N ALA A 66 1.72 -16.03 6.68
CA ALA A 66 1.13 -17.33 6.40
C ALA A 66 0.48 -17.93 7.67
N GLY A 67 -0.81 -17.61 7.91
CA GLY A 67 -1.62 -18.21 8.97
C GLY A 67 -1.78 -17.33 10.22
N ASP A 68 -1.60 -17.96 11.38
CA ASP A 68 -1.63 -17.40 12.74
C ASP A 68 -0.30 -16.78 13.19
N ALA A 69 0.78 -17.10 12.48
CA ALA A 69 2.10 -16.50 12.69
C ALA A 69 2.19 -15.06 12.15
N VAL A 70 2.86 -14.20 12.94
CA VAL A 70 3.25 -12.84 12.58
C VAL A 70 4.77 -12.75 12.50
N LEU A 71 5.30 -12.34 11.35
CA LEU A 71 6.72 -12.11 11.13
C LEU A 71 6.97 -10.62 10.85
N ALA A 72 7.95 -10.03 11.52
CA ALA A 72 8.32 -8.64 11.30
C ALA A 72 9.83 -8.41 11.41
N GLU A 73 10.36 -7.52 10.57
CA GLU A 73 11.75 -7.09 10.63
C GLU A 73 11.88 -5.69 11.23
N PHE A 74 13.03 -5.43 11.86
CA PHE A 74 13.41 -4.14 12.39
C PHE A 74 14.87 -3.83 12.05
N PRO A 75 15.21 -2.55 11.78
CA PRO A 75 16.59 -2.11 11.61
C PRO A 75 17.36 -2.01 12.96
N SER A 76 16.69 -2.23 14.09
CA SER A 76 17.23 -2.04 15.44
C SER A 76 16.73 -3.14 16.38
N ALA A 77 17.67 -3.80 17.06
CA ALA A 77 17.36 -4.80 18.09
C ALA A 77 16.68 -4.19 19.33
N VAL A 78 16.89 -2.90 19.59
CA VAL A 78 16.25 -2.16 20.69
C VAL A 78 14.76 -1.95 20.38
N ASP A 79 14.46 -1.52 19.16
CA ASP A 79 13.11 -1.23 18.69
C ASP A 79 12.27 -2.52 18.62
N ALA A 80 12.85 -3.61 18.10
CA ALA A 80 12.21 -4.92 18.03
C ALA A 80 11.78 -5.44 19.41
N VAL A 81 12.64 -5.29 20.43
CA VAL A 81 12.33 -5.78 21.79
C VAL A 81 11.37 -4.86 22.52
N ARG A 82 11.46 -3.53 22.37
CA ARG A 82 10.43 -2.61 22.89
C ARG A 82 9.06 -2.91 22.31
N CYS A 83 8.99 -3.09 20.99
CA CYS A 83 7.78 -3.49 20.30
C CYS A 83 7.23 -4.83 20.84
N ALA A 84 8.07 -5.85 21.02
CA ALA A 84 7.67 -7.13 21.62
C ALA A 84 7.10 -6.99 23.04
N THR A 85 7.73 -6.20 23.92
CA THR A 85 7.24 -5.98 25.29
C THR A 85 5.95 -5.14 25.33
N GLU A 86 5.86 -4.08 24.52
CA GLU A 86 4.67 -3.23 24.44
C GLU A 86 3.47 -3.98 23.84
N ILE A 87 3.72 -4.85 22.84
CA ILE A 87 2.71 -5.78 22.32
C ILE A 87 2.23 -6.71 23.45
N GLN A 88 3.11 -7.44 24.14
CA GLN A 88 2.66 -8.35 25.20
C GLN A 88 1.90 -7.62 26.31
N SER A 89 2.31 -6.42 26.70
CA SER A 89 1.55 -5.61 27.66
C SER A 89 0.17 -5.23 27.14
N ALA A 90 0.05 -4.75 25.90
CA ALA A 90 -1.24 -4.40 25.30
C ALA A 90 -2.16 -5.63 25.11
N LEU A 91 -1.59 -6.79 24.81
CA LEU A 91 -2.32 -8.05 24.70
C LEU A 91 -2.77 -8.59 26.07
N ARG A 92 -1.99 -8.41 27.15
CA ARG A 92 -2.43 -8.73 28.52
C ARG A 92 -3.67 -7.91 28.88
N THR A 93 -3.60 -6.58 28.78
CA THR A 93 -4.74 -5.68 29.06
C THR A 93 -5.98 -6.02 28.24
N ARG A 94 -5.83 -6.41 26.97
CA ARG A 94 -6.97 -6.84 26.13
C ARG A 94 -7.55 -8.19 26.55
N ASN A 95 -6.71 -9.13 26.96
CA ASN A 95 -7.13 -10.44 27.45
C ASN A 95 -7.78 -10.39 28.84
N ASP A 96 -7.49 -9.38 29.68
CA ASP A 96 -8.15 -9.21 30.98
C ASP A 96 -9.66 -8.94 30.85
N HIS A 97 -10.08 -8.34 29.73
CA HIS A 97 -11.49 -8.14 29.37
C HIS A 97 -12.15 -9.35 28.68
N LEU A 98 -11.44 -10.47 28.50
CA LEU A 98 -11.94 -11.70 27.87
C LEU A 98 -12.06 -12.86 28.87
N SER A 99 -13.02 -13.74 28.64
CA SER A 99 -13.17 -14.97 29.44
C SER A 99 -11.96 -15.90 29.21
N PRO A 100 -11.59 -16.77 30.17
CA PRO A 100 -10.34 -17.55 30.08
C PRO A 100 -10.18 -18.37 28.79
N ASP A 101 -11.27 -18.94 28.27
CA ASP A 101 -11.28 -19.73 27.03
C ASP A 101 -11.13 -18.90 25.74
N GLU A 102 -11.28 -17.57 25.83
CA GLU A 102 -11.17 -16.61 24.72
C GLU A 102 -9.83 -15.85 24.73
N ARG A 103 -9.00 -16.04 25.76
CA ARG A 103 -7.73 -15.31 25.92
C ARG A 103 -6.68 -15.80 24.92
N MET A 104 -6.34 -14.96 23.94
CA MET A 104 -5.31 -15.27 22.95
C MET A 104 -3.93 -14.85 23.45
N GLN A 105 -3.18 -15.84 23.91
CA GLN A 105 -1.80 -15.65 24.35
C GLN A 105 -0.84 -15.91 23.19
N PHE A 106 0.02 -14.93 22.92
CA PHE A 106 1.08 -15.04 21.92
C PHE A 106 2.39 -15.40 22.63
N ARG A 107 3.24 -16.19 21.96
CA ARG A 107 4.65 -16.34 22.29
C ARG A 107 5.44 -15.51 21.29
N ILE A 108 6.45 -14.76 21.74
CA ILE A 108 7.29 -13.94 20.86
C ILE A 108 8.76 -14.39 20.95
N GLY A 109 9.42 -14.55 19.80
CA GLY A 109 10.85 -14.78 19.67
C GLY A 109 11.51 -13.71 18.82
N VAL A 110 12.62 -13.12 19.31
CA VAL A 110 13.40 -12.10 18.58
C VAL A 110 14.82 -12.60 18.33
N ASN A 111 15.27 -12.54 17.09
CA ASN A 111 16.62 -12.88 16.67
C ASN A 111 17.28 -11.75 15.88
N LEU A 112 18.61 -11.71 15.87
CA LEU A 112 19.41 -10.89 14.97
C LEU A 112 20.30 -11.84 14.15
N GLY A 113 20.17 -11.79 12.83
CA GLY A 113 20.93 -12.63 11.91
C GLY A 113 20.80 -12.19 10.45
N ASP A 114 21.57 -12.84 9.58
CA ASP A 114 21.54 -12.56 8.14
C ASP A 114 20.28 -13.11 7.48
N VAL A 115 19.69 -12.29 6.61
CA VAL A 115 18.56 -12.64 5.75
C VAL A 115 18.83 -12.28 4.30
N ILE A 116 18.16 -12.99 3.40
CA ILE A 116 18.09 -12.71 1.97
C ILE A 116 16.77 -12.01 1.70
N VAL A 117 16.79 -10.86 1.04
CA VAL A 117 15.57 -10.17 0.60
C VAL A 117 15.08 -10.80 -0.70
N GLN A 118 13.80 -11.18 -0.75
CA GLN A 118 13.14 -11.65 -1.97
C GLN A 118 11.86 -10.82 -2.21
N GLY A 119 12.04 -9.67 -2.87
CA GLY A 119 10.98 -8.70 -3.12
C GLY A 119 10.48 -8.05 -1.83
N THR A 120 9.34 -8.52 -1.31
CA THR A 120 8.77 -8.05 -0.03
C THR A 120 8.93 -9.04 1.13
N ASP A 121 9.48 -10.23 0.87
CA ASP A 121 9.72 -11.29 1.85
C ASP A 121 11.20 -11.39 2.25
N LEU A 122 11.49 -12.08 3.36
CA LEU A 122 12.85 -12.36 3.84
C LEU A 122 13.01 -13.86 4.09
N LEU A 123 14.09 -14.44 3.54
CA LEU A 123 14.40 -15.85 3.70
C LEU A 123 15.78 -16.04 4.34
N GLY A 124 15.97 -17.17 5.02
CA GLY A 124 17.28 -17.58 5.54
C GLY A 124 17.26 -18.01 7.00
N ASP A 125 18.44 -18.31 7.53
CA ASP A 125 18.58 -18.88 8.87
C ASP A 125 18.16 -17.89 9.97
N GLY A 126 18.38 -16.58 9.78
CA GLY A 126 17.93 -15.56 10.73
C GLY A 126 16.43 -15.62 11.06
N VAL A 127 15.59 -15.99 10.09
CA VAL A 127 14.14 -16.19 10.24
C VAL A 127 13.83 -17.53 10.92
N ASN A 128 14.49 -18.61 10.51
CA ASN A 128 14.34 -19.94 11.13
C ASN A 128 14.70 -19.93 12.63
N VAL A 129 15.79 -19.24 12.98
CA VAL A 129 16.22 -19.04 14.37
C VAL A 129 15.16 -18.26 15.16
N ALA A 130 14.60 -17.17 14.62
CA ALA A 130 13.53 -16.41 15.28
C ALA A 130 12.30 -17.28 15.58
N ALA A 131 11.85 -18.06 14.59
CA ALA A 131 10.74 -18.99 14.75
C ALA A 131 11.02 -20.10 15.79
N ARG A 132 12.28 -20.55 15.93
CA ARG A 132 12.65 -21.52 16.96
C ARG A 132 12.75 -20.92 18.36
N ILE A 133 13.29 -19.71 18.49
CA ILE A 133 13.30 -18.96 19.76
C ILE A 133 11.88 -18.67 20.25
N GLN A 134 10.96 -18.35 19.33
CA GLN A 134 9.54 -18.18 19.65
C GLN A 134 8.94 -19.43 20.30
N THR A 135 9.26 -20.63 19.80
CA THR A 135 8.77 -21.88 20.41
C THR A 135 9.34 -22.18 21.80
N ALA A 136 10.40 -21.49 22.21
CA ALA A 136 10.99 -21.59 23.55
C ALA A 136 10.41 -20.58 24.56
N ALA A 137 9.63 -19.60 24.11
CA ALA A 137 8.95 -18.65 24.98
C ALA A 137 7.72 -19.26 25.66
N GLU A 138 7.46 -18.83 26.88
CA GLU A 138 6.22 -19.14 27.60
C GLU A 138 5.04 -18.34 27.03
N PRO A 139 3.78 -18.81 27.19
CA PRO A 139 2.58 -18.06 26.80
C PRO A 139 2.57 -16.65 27.39
N GLY A 140 2.44 -15.61 26.56
CA GLY A 140 2.52 -14.21 26.98
C GLY A 140 3.94 -13.67 27.22
N GLY A 141 4.97 -14.50 27.06
CA GLY A 141 6.39 -14.13 27.23
C GLY A 141 7.09 -13.69 25.95
N VAL A 142 8.30 -13.14 26.12
CA VAL A 142 9.23 -12.80 25.03
C VAL A 142 10.56 -13.52 25.26
N CYS A 143 11.08 -14.20 24.25
CA CYS A 143 12.44 -14.73 24.24
C CYS A 143 13.30 -14.04 23.17
N VAL A 144 14.58 -13.87 23.48
CA VAL A 144 15.56 -13.23 22.59
C VAL A 144 16.81 -14.09 22.41
N SER A 145 17.45 -13.98 21.25
CA SER A 145 18.76 -14.58 21.00
C SER A 145 19.86 -13.90 21.81
N GLY A 146 20.97 -14.60 22.03
CA GLY A 146 22.20 -13.99 22.57
C GLY A 146 22.70 -12.80 21.75
N SER A 147 22.56 -12.84 20.41
CA SER A 147 22.94 -11.74 19.52
C SER A 147 22.08 -10.48 19.73
N VAL A 148 20.79 -10.64 20.07
CA VAL A 148 19.90 -9.54 20.47
C VAL A 148 20.23 -9.07 21.89
N TYR A 149 20.33 -9.99 22.86
CA TYR A 149 20.67 -9.68 24.25
C TYR A 149 21.95 -8.85 24.38
N ASP A 150 23.04 -9.26 23.72
CA ASP A 150 24.34 -8.58 23.80
C ASP A 150 24.28 -7.14 23.23
N GLN A 151 23.33 -6.82 22.34
CA GLN A 151 23.09 -5.47 21.83
C GLN A 151 22.20 -4.59 22.72
N ILE A 152 21.32 -5.15 23.55
CA ILE A 152 20.26 -4.41 24.27
C ILE A 152 20.46 -4.33 25.80
N ARG A 153 21.23 -5.25 26.39
CA ARG A 153 21.42 -5.39 27.85
C ARG A 153 21.84 -4.13 28.62
N ASN A 154 22.45 -3.16 27.92
CA ASN A 154 22.87 -1.87 28.49
C ASN A 154 22.02 -0.67 28.00
N LYS A 155 20.86 -0.93 27.37
CA LYS A 155 20.00 0.06 26.68
C LYS A 155 18.52 -0.01 27.07
N LEU A 156 18.09 -1.11 27.69
CA LEU A 156 16.72 -1.35 28.14
C LEU A 156 16.74 -1.76 29.62
N SER A 157 15.93 -1.09 30.44
CA SER A 157 15.70 -1.45 31.85
C SER A 157 14.68 -2.58 31.93
N LEU A 158 15.08 -3.78 31.51
CA LEU A 158 14.27 -5.00 31.49
C LEU A 158 15.02 -6.12 32.22
N GLU A 159 14.29 -7.04 32.86
CA GLU A 159 14.90 -8.24 33.43
C GLU A 159 15.11 -9.31 32.35
N PHE A 160 16.28 -9.94 32.37
CA PHE A 160 16.69 -10.96 31.40
C PHE A 160 17.13 -12.24 32.13
N HIS A 161 16.38 -13.33 31.96
CA HIS A 161 16.73 -14.63 32.55
C HIS A 161 17.36 -15.52 31.48
N SER A 162 18.57 -16.04 31.73
CA SER A 162 19.23 -16.91 30.75
C SER A 162 18.61 -18.31 30.76
N MET A 163 18.20 -18.78 29.58
CA MET A 163 17.62 -20.10 29.35
C MET A 163 18.66 -21.12 28.86
N GLY A 164 19.95 -20.77 28.96
CA GLY A 164 21.09 -21.54 28.46
C GLY A 164 21.27 -21.50 26.95
N GLU A 165 22.13 -22.37 26.45
CA GLU A 165 22.23 -22.70 25.02
C GLU A 165 21.19 -23.76 24.66
N ARG A 166 20.52 -23.57 23.51
CA ARG A 166 19.49 -24.47 23.01
C ARG A 166 19.80 -24.86 21.56
N THR A 167 19.92 -26.17 21.33
CA THR A 167 19.99 -26.75 19.98
C THR A 167 18.58 -26.91 19.45
N PHE A 168 18.33 -26.39 18.26
CA PHE A 168 17.00 -26.40 17.64
C PHE A 168 16.98 -27.28 16.38
N LYS A 169 15.80 -27.84 16.06
CA LYS A 169 15.64 -28.68 14.86
C LYS A 169 16.00 -27.88 13.60
N ASN A 170 16.98 -28.41 12.86
CA ASN A 170 17.62 -27.86 11.65
C ASN A 170 18.59 -26.68 11.87
N ILE A 171 19.05 -26.42 13.11
CA ILE A 171 20.06 -25.39 13.41
C ILE A 171 21.31 -26.06 13.97
N THR A 172 22.44 -25.93 13.28
CA THR A 172 23.67 -26.69 13.56
C THR A 172 24.42 -26.21 14.81
N GLN A 173 24.38 -24.92 15.10
CA GLN A 173 25.02 -24.33 16.29
C GLN A 173 23.97 -24.14 17.40
N PRO A 174 24.29 -24.43 18.67
CA PRO A 174 23.45 -24.06 19.80
C PRO A 174 23.27 -22.55 19.87
N VAL A 175 22.05 -22.09 20.16
CA VAL A 175 21.73 -20.67 20.28
C VAL A 175 21.54 -20.33 21.76
N ARG A 176 22.30 -19.36 22.30
CA ARG A 176 22.00 -18.79 23.62
C ARG A 176 20.63 -18.10 23.57
N VAL A 177 19.74 -18.44 24.50
CA VAL A 177 18.39 -17.85 24.60
C VAL A 177 18.21 -17.20 25.97
N PHE A 178 17.52 -16.07 26.00
CA PHE A 178 17.11 -15.36 27.21
C PHE A 178 15.62 -15.10 27.17
N SER A 179 14.89 -15.26 28.27
CA SER A 179 13.52 -14.75 28.43
C SER A 179 13.55 -13.35 29.03
N ILE A 180 12.56 -12.54 28.67
CA ILE A 180 12.31 -11.21 29.26
C ILE A 180 11.09 -11.31 30.17
N GLY A 181 11.22 -10.77 31.38
CA GLY A 181 10.17 -10.74 32.38
C GLY A 181 9.94 -9.34 32.95
N GLU A 182 8.74 -9.16 33.49
CA GLU A 182 8.42 -8.19 34.53
C GLU A 182 7.99 -9.05 35.73
N ASP A 183 8.72 -8.98 36.84
CA ASP A 183 8.57 -9.81 38.04
C ASP A 183 8.52 -11.34 37.80
N ALA A 184 9.69 -11.97 37.65
CA ALA A 184 9.83 -13.43 37.80
C ALA A 184 9.71 -13.90 39.28
N GLY A 185 8.76 -13.32 40.04
CA GLY A 185 8.69 -13.38 41.51
C GLY A 185 7.73 -14.43 42.09
N GLU A 186 6.62 -14.77 41.42
CA GLU A 186 5.51 -15.52 42.04
C GLU A 186 4.98 -16.69 41.16
N ALA A 187 5.85 -17.36 40.39
CA ALA A 187 5.49 -18.54 39.59
C ALA A 187 6.36 -19.79 39.87
N ALA A 188 7.57 -19.63 40.42
CA ALA A 188 8.55 -20.72 40.58
C ALA A 188 8.35 -21.56 41.87
N ARG A 189 7.10 -21.89 42.25
CA ARG A 189 6.84 -22.67 43.49
C ARG A 189 5.61 -23.61 43.47
N ALA A 190 5.38 -24.30 42.36
CA ALA A 190 4.65 -25.58 42.41
C ALA A 190 5.58 -26.69 42.95
N PRO A 191 5.12 -27.57 43.86
CA PRO A 191 6.00 -28.54 44.52
C PRO A 191 6.38 -29.72 43.60
N ALA A 192 7.63 -30.18 43.73
CA ALA A 192 8.06 -31.45 43.15
C ALA A 192 7.41 -32.63 43.90
N THR A 193 6.33 -33.20 43.33
CA THR A 193 5.66 -34.39 43.88
C THR A 193 6.61 -35.59 43.87
N GLN A 194 7.14 -35.93 45.05
CA GLN A 194 8.05 -37.05 45.24
C GLN A 194 7.31 -38.39 45.15
N ALA A 195 7.37 -39.05 44.00
CA ALA A 195 6.98 -40.45 43.86
C ALA A 195 8.09 -41.36 44.43
N SER A 196 8.07 -41.61 45.75
CA SER A 196 8.92 -42.62 46.38
C SER A 196 8.44 -44.05 46.06
N PRO A 197 9.35 -45.05 46.03
CA PRO A 197 9.08 -46.35 45.39
C PRO A 197 8.30 -47.34 46.26
N SER A 198 7.42 -48.12 45.61
CA SER A 198 6.79 -49.33 46.15
C SER A 198 7.43 -50.59 45.55
N THR A 199 7.71 -51.60 46.38
CA THR A 199 8.69 -52.65 46.06
C THR A 199 8.04 -54.02 45.77
N THR A 200 8.29 -54.60 44.56
CA THR A 200 8.30 -56.06 44.30
C THR A 200 6.91 -56.78 44.34
N PRO A 201 6.67 -57.98 43.74
CA PRO A 201 7.58 -58.93 43.07
C PRO A 201 7.26 -59.36 41.61
N ALA A 202 8.29 -59.96 40.99
CA ALA A 202 8.32 -61.15 40.10
C ALA A 202 7.38 -61.30 38.87
N ALA A 203 7.96 -61.77 37.77
CA ALA A 203 7.26 -62.20 36.56
C ALA A 203 6.62 -63.60 36.69
N PRO A 204 5.75 -63.98 35.73
CA PRO A 204 6.13 -65.13 34.91
C PRO A 204 5.91 -64.98 33.39
N ALA A 205 6.68 -65.79 32.65
CA ALA A 205 6.55 -66.28 31.27
C ALA A 205 5.54 -65.64 30.27
N ALA A 206 6.05 -65.25 29.11
CA ALA A 206 5.26 -64.94 27.90
C ALA A 206 4.88 -66.20 27.09
N PRO A 207 3.83 -66.12 26.26
CA PRO A 207 3.75 -66.95 25.06
C PRO A 207 3.46 -66.16 23.76
N ARG A 208 4.40 -66.27 22.81
CA ARG A 208 4.26 -66.39 21.34
C ARG A 208 3.36 -65.39 20.56
N SER A 209 4.04 -64.67 19.67
CA SER A 209 3.56 -63.70 18.66
C SER A 209 2.67 -64.24 17.52
N ARG A 210 1.85 -63.36 16.92
CA ARG A 210 1.67 -63.23 15.45
C ARG A 210 1.53 -61.74 15.05
N PRO A 211 1.79 -61.36 13.78
CA PRO A 211 2.22 -59.99 13.46
C PRO A 211 1.10 -59.03 13.01
N VAL A 212 0.99 -57.87 13.68
CA VAL A 212 0.18 -56.71 13.22
C VAL A 212 1.07 -55.52 12.81
N ALA A 213 2.28 -55.41 13.36
CA ALA A 213 3.17 -54.26 13.18
C ALA A 213 3.55 -53.94 11.72
N ALA A 214 3.62 -54.94 10.85
CA ALA A 214 4.01 -54.76 9.44
C ALA A 214 2.98 -53.94 8.64
N ILE A 215 1.68 -54.15 8.88
CA ILE A 215 0.60 -53.45 8.15
C ILE A 215 0.55 -51.97 8.57
N ALA A 216 0.68 -51.70 9.88
CA ALA A 216 0.72 -50.33 10.39
C ALA A 216 1.89 -49.51 9.81
N ALA A 217 3.08 -50.14 9.68
CA ALA A 217 4.24 -49.49 9.07
C ALA A 217 4.04 -49.15 7.59
N VAL A 218 3.42 -50.05 6.81
CA VAL A 218 3.12 -49.80 5.38
C VAL A 218 2.06 -48.71 5.22
N VAL A 219 0.99 -48.71 6.03
CA VAL A 219 -0.04 -47.66 6.00
C VAL A 219 0.55 -46.30 6.37
N ALA A 220 1.42 -46.22 7.39
CA ALA A 220 2.11 -44.99 7.74
C ALA A 220 3.05 -44.49 6.61
N ALA A 221 3.80 -45.39 5.98
CA ALA A 221 4.67 -45.04 4.86
C ALA A 221 3.88 -44.51 3.64
N LEU A 222 2.73 -45.13 3.33
CA LEU A 222 1.84 -44.67 2.25
C LEU A 222 1.18 -43.32 2.58
N ALA A 223 0.79 -43.08 3.84
CA ALA A 223 0.27 -41.79 4.27
C ALA A 223 1.31 -40.67 4.15
N VAL A 224 2.57 -40.93 4.54
CA VAL A 224 3.69 -39.99 4.37
C VAL A 224 3.99 -39.74 2.89
N ALA A 225 3.98 -40.79 2.05
CA ALA A 225 4.16 -40.64 0.60
C ALA A 225 3.03 -39.82 -0.06
N ALA A 226 1.78 -40.04 0.35
CA ALA A 226 0.63 -39.27 -0.12
C ALA A 226 0.71 -37.80 0.32
N ALA A 227 1.06 -37.53 1.58
CA ALA A 227 1.24 -36.17 2.09
C ALA A 227 2.40 -35.45 1.39
N ALA A 228 3.53 -36.13 1.15
CA ALA A 228 4.66 -35.57 0.41
C ALA A 228 4.32 -35.31 -1.07
N GLY A 229 3.56 -36.21 -1.71
CA GLY A 229 3.06 -36.03 -3.08
C GLY A 229 2.09 -34.87 -3.20
N TRP A 230 1.14 -34.74 -2.27
CA TRP A 230 0.20 -33.62 -2.21
C TRP A 230 0.92 -32.29 -1.97
N TRP A 231 1.86 -32.25 -1.01
CA TRP A 231 2.70 -31.08 -0.76
C TRP A 231 3.54 -30.70 -2.00
N TYR A 232 4.13 -31.67 -2.71
CA TYR A 232 4.90 -31.42 -3.93
C TYR A 232 4.03 -30.89 -5.10
N VAL A 233 2.77 -31.33 -5.21
CA VAL A 233 1.81 -30.76 -6.17
C VAL A 233 1.47 -29.32 -5.79
N GLN A 234 1.17 -29.06 -4.52
CA GLN A 234 0.81 -27.72 -4.02
C GLN A 234 1.98 -26.72 -4.08
N ASP A 235 3.21 -27.18 -3.84
CA ASP A 235 4.47 -26.45 -4.05
C ASP A 235 4.69 -26.10 -5.54
N ARG A 236 4.30 -27.00 -6.46
CA ARG A 236 4.30 -26.71 -7.90
C ARG A 236 3.23 -25.70 -8.31
N GLU A 237 2.01 -25.82 -7.79
CA GLU A 237 0.91 -24.89 -8.14
C GLU A 237 1.17 -23.47 -7.61
N THR A 238 1.70 -23.35 -6.39
CA THR A 238 2.12 -22.05 -5.82
C THR A 238 3.25 -21.42 -6.61
N LYS A 239 4.33 -22.17 -6.91
CA LYS A 239 5.44 -21.67 -7.75
C LYS A 239 5.00 -21.32 -9.18
N ALA A 240 4.03 -22.05 -9.75
CA ALA A 240 3.46 -21.70 -11.06
C ALA A 240 2.64 -20.40 -11.00
N ALA A 241 1.86 -20.18 -9.94
CA ALA A 241 1.13 -18.93 -9.72
C ALA A 241 2.07 -17.74 -9.45
N GLU A 242 3.17 -17.95 -8.72
CA GLU A 242 4.22 -16.94 -8.50
C GLU A 242 4.95 -16.59 -9.80
N ALA A 243 5.35 -17.59 -10.60
CA ALA A 243 5.96 -17.37 -11.91
C ALA A 243 5.02 -16.64 -12.88
N ALA A 244 3.71 -16.95 -12.85
CA ALA A 244 2.70 -16.24 -13.63
C ALA A 244 2.58 -14.76 -13.21
N ARG A 245 2.50 -14.48 -11.89
CA ARG A 245 2.49 -13.12 -11.35
C ARG A 245 3.76 -12.33 -11.69
N ALA A 246 4.93 -12.98 -11.61
CA ALA A 246 6.20 -12.37 -11.99
C ALA A 246 6.22 -12.01 -13.50
N ALA A 247 5.77 -12.92 -14.37
CA ALA A 247 5.67 -12.67 -15.81
C ALA A 247 4.65 -11.58 -16.16
N GLU A 248 3.57 -11.43 -15.39
CA GLU A 248 2.60 -10.34 -15.52
C GLU A 248 3.18 -9.00 -15.04
N ALA A 249 3.91 -9.00 -13.91
CA ALA A 249 4.61 -7.82 -13.40
C ALA A 249 5.70 -7.30 -14.35
N THR A 250 6.50 -8.20 -14.97
CA THR A 250 7.48 -7.81 -15.99
C THR A 250 6.81 -7.15 -17.19
N LYS A 251 5.71 -7.72 -17.71
CA LYS A 251 4.95 -7.12 -18.81
C LYS A 251 4.35 -5.76 -18.44
N ALA A 252 3.89 -5.59 -17.20
CA ALA A 252 3.40 -4.29 -16.72
C ALA A 252 4.53 -3.25 -16.62
N ALA A 253 5.73 -3.64 -16.19
CA ALA A 253 6.90 -2.77 -16.16
C ALA A 253 7.38 -2.40 -17.57
N GLU A 254 7.44 -3.37 -18.49
CA GLU A 254 7.75 -3.13 -19.91
C GLU A 254 6.72 -2.18 -20.57
N ALA A 255 5.42 -2.38 -20.30
CA ALA A 255 4.37 -1.50 -20.81
C ALA A 255 4.45 -0.08 -20.24
N LEU A 256 4.78 0.07 -18.95
CA LEU A 256 5.00 1.38 -18.33
C LEU A 256 6.23 2.09 -18.92
N ALA A 257 7.35 1.38 -19.07
CA ALA A 257 8.56 1.93 -19.70
C ALA A 257 8.32 2.32 -21.17
N ALA A 258 7.54 1.52 -21.92
CA ALA A 258 7.13 1.85 -23.28
C ALA A 258 6.21 3.10 -23.32
N ALA A 259 5.28 3.24 -22.37
CA ALA A 259 4.41 4.41 -22.25
C ALA A 259 5.20 5.68 -21.89
N GLU A 260 6.17 5.60 -20.97
CA GLU A 260 7.08 6.72 -20.68
C GLU A 260 7.93 7.10 -21.90
N ALA A 261 8.50 6.12 -22.61
CA ALA A 261 9.28 6.38 -23.82
C ALA A 261 8.43 7.01 -24.93
N ALA A 262 7.18 6.58 -25.10
CA ALA A 262 6.23 7.20 -26.02
C ALA A 262 5.88 8.63 -25.60
N ARG A 263 5.67 8.88 -24.30
CA ARG A 263 5.41 10.22 -23.76
C ARG A 263 6.58 11.18 -24.00
N ARG A 264 7.83 10.78 -23.69
CA ARG A 264 9.02 11.61 -23.92
C ARG A 264 9.16 11.99 -25.40
N ARG A 265 8.96 11.03 -26.32
CA ARG A 265 8.94 11.29 -27.77
C ARG A 265 7.83 12.28 -28.19
N ALA A 266 6.65 12.21 -27.56
CA ALA A 266 5.57 13.15 -27.84
C ALA A 266 5.88 14.56 -27.31
N GLU A 267 6.50 14.68 -26.14
CA GLU A 267 6.96 15.95 -25.55
C GLU A 267 8.09 16.58 -26.41
N GLU A 268 9.05 15.78 -26.87
CA GLU A 268 10.09 16.18 -27.83
C GLU A 268 9.51 16.66 -29.17
N GLN A 269 8.54 15.92 -29.73
CA GLN A 269 7.87 16.31 -30.98
C GLN A 269 7.04 17.60 -30.82
N ALA A 270 6.38 17.80 -29.68
CA ALA A 270 5.67 19.03 -29.38
C ALA A 270 6.62 20.23 -29.26
N ALA A 271 7.74 20.06 -28.53
CA ALA A 271 8.77 21.09 -28.42
C ALA A 271 9.38 21.46 -29.78
N SER A 272 9.65 20.45 -30.63
CA SER A 272 10.18 20.65 -31.99
C SER A 272 9.20 21.42 -32.90
N ARG A 273 7.89 21.15 -32.80
CA ARG A 273 6.86 21.94 -33.51
C ARG A 273 6.80 23.39 -33.04
N ILE A 274 6.78 23.62 -31.72
CA ILE A 274 6.76 24.98 -31.15
C ILE A 274 8.01 25.77 -31.57
N ALA A 275 9.17 25.11 -31.62
CA ALA A 275 10.41 25.72 -32.11
C ALA A 275 10.32 26.12 -33.59
N SER A 276 9.84 25.23 -34.47
CA SER A 276 9.72 25.53 -35.91
C SER A 276 8.66 26.60 -36.22
N GLU A 277 7.54 26.61 -35.51
CA GLU A 277 6.54 27.68 -35.60
C GLU A 277 7.09 29.03 -35.14
N ARG A 278 7.90 29.06 -34.07
CA ARG A 278 8.55 30.30 -33.60
C ARG A 278 9.59 30.80 -34.60
N GLU A 279 10.39 29.91 -35.18
CA GLU A 279 11.38 30.28 -36.21
C GLU A 279 10.69 30.81 -37.48
N ALA A 280 9.59 30.19 -37.91
CA ALA A 280 8.80 30.65 -39.04
C ALA A 280 8.18 32.04 -38.81
N ARG A 281 7.63 32.29 -37.61
CA ARG A 281 7.13 33.63 -37.21
C ARG A 281 8.23 34.69 -37.23
N LEU A 282 9.39 34.41 -36.63
CA LEU A 282 10.52 35.34 -36.60
C LEU A 282 11.07 35.65 -38.00
N LYS A 283 11.08 34.68 -38.91
CA LYS A 283 11.44 34.92 -40.32
C LYS A 283 10.43 35.81 -41.04
N ALA A 284 9.13 35.55 -40.88
CA ALA A 284 8.08 36.36 -41.48
C ALA A 284 8.07 37.81 -40.95
N GLU A 285 8.33 38.00 -39.65
CA GLU A 285 8.47 39.31 -39.01
C GLU A 285 9.71 40.06 -39.54
N LEU A 286 10.87 39.39 -39.62
CA LEU A 286 12.09 39.95 -40.19
C LEU A 286 11.91 40.34 -41.67
N GLU A 287 11.24 39.52 -42.47
CA GLU A 287 10.91 39.85 -43.87
C GLU A 287 9.98 41.07 -43.97
N ALA A 288 9.00 41.21 -43.08
CA ALA A 288 8.12 42.37 -43.04
C ALA A 288 8.91 43.66 -42.75
N THR A 289 9.74 43.66 -41.70
CA THR A 289 10.61 44.81 -41.37
C THR A 289 11.59 45.13 -42.51
N GLN A 290 12.16 44.12 -43.18
CA GLN A 290 13.02 44.34 -44.35
C GLN A 290 12.27 45.00 -45.52
N ARG A 291 11.01 44.62 -45.77
CA ARG A 291 10.16 45.24 -46.80
C ARG A 291 9.89 46.70 -46.45
N GLU A 292 9.48 47.00 -45.22
CA GLU A 292 9.25 48.37 -44.73
C GLU A 292 10.49 49.26 -44.85
N VAL A 293 11.66 48.75 -44.41
CA VAL A 293 12.94 49.48 -44.56
C VAL A 293 13.31 49.68 -46.03
N SER A 294 12.99 48.75 -46.93
CA SER A 294 13.21 48.90 -48.36
C SER A 294 12.30 49.97 -48.98
N GLU A 295 11.04 50.08 -48.53
CA GLU A 295 10.13 51.14 -48.93
C GLU A 295 10.52 52.50 -48.38
N ALA A 296 10.91 52.57 -47.11
CA ALA A 296 11.40 53.81 -46.49
C ALA A 296 12.60 54.37 -47.27
N LYS A 297 13.58 53.51 -47.63
CA LYS A 297 14.71 53.89 -48.47
C LYS A 297 14.30 54.35 -49.88
N LYS A 298 13.30 53.70 -50.51
CA LYS A 298 12.74 54.15 -51.80
C LYS A 298 12.06 55.52 -51.69
N ARG A 299 11.29 55.76 -50.62
CA ARG A 299 10.64 57.05 -50.34
C ARG A 299 11.68 58.16 -50.10
N GLU A 300 12.73 57.88 -49.33
CA GLU A 300 13.83 58.81 -49.09
C GLU A 300 14.60 59.14 -50.38
N ALA A 301 14.91 58.14 -51.20
CA ALA A 301 15.56 58.35 -52.50
C ALA A 301 14.69 59.18 -53.46
N ALA A 302 13.38 58.92 -53.53
CA ALA A 302 12.45 59.72 -54.32
C ALA A 302 12.35 61.17 -53.81
N ALA A 303 12.32 61.39 -52.49
CA ALA A 303 12.33 62.72 -51.89
C ALA A 303 13.62 63.49 -52.20
N ARG A 304 14.79 62.82 -52.20
CA ARG A 304 16.07 63.43 -52.60
C ARG A 304 16.10 63.85 -54.07
N VAL A 305 15.41 63.13 -54.97
CA VAL A 305 15.29 63.50 -56.40
C VAL A 305 14.32 64.66 -56.63
N ALA A 306 13.30 64.82 -55.78
CA ALA A 306 12.32 65.90 -55.89
C ALA A 306 12.87 67.31 -55.54
N VAL A 307 14.03 67.39 -54.88
CA VAL A 307 14.65 68.68 -54.47
C VAL A 307 15.75 69.09 -55.45
N ALA A 308 15.34 69.42 -56.68
CA ALA A 308 16.17 70.14 -57.65
C ALA A 308 15.71 71.61 -57.74
N PRO A 309 16.62 72.61 -57.70
CA PRO A 309 16.23 74.00 -57.55
C PRO A 309 15.69 74.61 -58.86
N SER A 310 14.40 74.98 -58.85
CA SER A 310 13.83 75.92 -59.82
C SER A 310 13.63 77.29 -59.16
N SER A 311 13.85 78.37 -59.91
CA SER A 311 13.97 79.74 -59.38
C SER A 311 12.83 80.67 -59.82
N ARG A 312 12.72 81.83 -59.14
CA ARG A 312 11.89 83.02 -59.45
C ARG A 312 10.43 83.04 -58.90
N PRO A 313 9.74 84.21 -58.83
CA PRO A 313 9.24 84.73 -57.53
C PRO A 313 7.71 85.06 -57.49
N PRO A 314 7.14 85.61 -56.37
CA PRO A 314 5.70 85.46 -56.05
C PRO A 314 4.80 86.72 -56.13
N ALA A 315 3.51 86.52 -55.78
CA ALA A 315 2.45 87.49 -55.42
C ALA A 315 1.60 88.09 -56.58
N PRO A 316 0.38 88.66 -56.35
CA PRO A 316 -0.32 88.91 -55.07
C PRO A 316 -1.83 88.52 -54.93
N THR A 317 -2.33 88.65 -53.69
CA THR A 317 -3.68 88.74 -53.09
C THR A 317 -4.98 88.94 -53.90
N ALA A 318 -6.08 88.30 -53.44
CA ALA A 318 -7.47 88.86 -53.37
C ALA A 318 -8.39 88.08 -52.36
N SER A 319 -9.50 88.68 -51.90
CA SER A 319 -10.53 88.15 -50.95
C SER A 319 -11.76 89.11 -50.92
N PRO A 320 -12.88 88.90 -50.16
CA PRO A 320 -13.44 87.73 -49.45
C PRO A 320 -14.80 87.33 -50.13
N PRO A 321 -16.06 87.36 -49.58
CA PRO A 321 -16.65 87.04 -48.25
C PRO A 321 -17.94 86.14 -48.27
N ALA A 322 -18.40 85.72 -47.07
CA ALA A 322 -19.79 85.29 -46.68
C ALA A 322 -20.42 84.04 -47.36
N ALA A 323 -21.22 83.16 -46.72
CA ALA A 323 -21.59 82.82 -45.31
C ALA A 323 -22.19 81.35 -45.34
N SER A 324 -22.86 80.70 -44.37
CA SER A 324 -23.59 81.00 -43.11
C SER A 324 -23.65 79.77 -42.17
N LEU A 325 -24.29 79.89 -40.99
CA LEU A 325 -24.77 78.82 -40.08
C LEU A 325 -26.29 78.51 -40.34
N PRO A 326 -26.98 77.45 -39.79
CA PRO A 326 -26.75 76.82 -38.47
C PRO A 326 -27.14 75.31 -38.26
N SER A 327 -27.07 74.87 -36.99
CA SER A 327 -27.94 73.88 -36.29
C SER A 327 -27.70 72.36 -36.37
N ALA A 328 -28.08 71.67 -35.27
CA ALA A 328 -28.26 70.22 -35.06
C ALA A 328 -29.64 70.01 -34.38
N PRO A 329 -30.28 68.81 -34.40
CA PRO A 329 -30.08 67.78 -33.36
C PRO A 329 -30.27 66.32 -33.90
N PRO A 330 -30.81 65.30 -33.17
CA PRO A 330 -30.11 64.50 -32.16
C PRO A 330 -30.13 62.95 -32.34
N ALA A 331 -29.22 62.28 -31.63
CA ALA A 331 -29.26 60.95 -31.01
C ALA A 331 -30.09 59.78 -31.60
N ALA A 332 -29.41 58.66 -31.89
CA ALA A 332 -29.96 57.30 -31.79
C ALA A 332 -28.89 56.25 -31.40
N VAL A 333 -29.20 55.48 -30.35
CA VAL A 333 -28.63 54.22 -29.84
C VAL A 333 -27.46 53.56 -30.63
N GLN A 334 -26.32 53.39 -29.96
CA GLN A 334 -25.48 52.19 -30.13
C GLN A 334 -25.55 51.35 -28.86
N ALA A 335 -25.73 50.03 -29.02
CA ALA A 335 -25.74 49.09 -27.91
C ALA A 335 -24.32 48.87 -27.36
N ALA A 336 -24.20 48.67 -26.04
CA ALA A 336 -22.90 48.49 -25.41
C ALA A 336 -22.25 47.18 -25.84
N ALA A 337 -21.05 47.26 -26.43
CA ALA A 337 -20.11 46.15 -26.39
C ALA A 337 -19.59 46.02 -24.95
N PRO A 338 -19.57 44.82 -24.33
CA PRO A 338 -19.03 44.65 -22.99
C PRO A 338 -17.52 44.92 -23.01
N PRO A 339 -16.94 45.46 -21.92
CA PRO A 339 -15.48 45.56 -21.79
C PRO A 339 -14.85 44.15 -21.87
N PRO A 340 -13.60 44.03 -22.34
CA PRO A 340 -12.92 42.74 -22.40
C PRO A 340 -12.93 42.10 -21.01
N ALA A 341 -13.28 40.81 -20.97
CA ALA A 341 -13.44 40.09 -19.71
C ALA A 341 -12.16 40.22 -18.87
N ALA A 342 -12.33 40.67 -17.61
CA ALA A 342 -11.24 40.67 -16.65
C ALA A 342 -10.65 39.25 -16.57
N PRO A 343 -9.31 39.09 -16.42
CA PRO A 343 -8.73 37.78 -16.19
C PRO A 343 -9.46 37.14 -15.01
N PRO A 344 -9.86 35.86 -15.09
CA PRO A 344 -10.79 35.28 -14.15
C PRO A 344 -10.25 35.45 -12.74
N VAL A 345 -10.91 36.33 -11.97
CA VAL A 345 -10.63 36.49 -10.54
C VAL A 345 -10.72 35.09 -9.96
N GLN A 346 -9.63 34.65 -9.33
CA GLN A 346 -9.59 33.35 -8.66
C GLN A 346 -10.52 33.43 -7.46
N ALA A 347 -11.82 33.23 -7.73
CA ALA A 347 -12.79 32.84 -6.74
C ALA A 347 -12.18 31.66 -6.02
N LYS A 348 -12.01 31.80 -4.70
CA LYS A 348 -11.64 30.69 -3.84
C LYS A 348 -12.81 29.71 -3.87
N ALA A 349 -12.81 28.84 -4.88
CA ALA A 349 -13.57 27.60 -4.89
C ALA A 349 -13.06 26.82 -3.69
N SER A 350 -13.71 27.04 -2.56
CA SER A 350 -13.26 26.53 -1.28
C SER A 350 -13.21 25.02 -1.35
N TYR A 351 -12.14 24.44 -0.82
CA TYR A 351 -11.98 23.02 -0.51
C TYR A 351 -12.95 22.58 0.62
N ALA A 352 -14.22 23.01 0.53
CA ALA A 352 -15.24 22.90 1.56
C ALA A 352 -15.71 21.45 1.77
N ASN A 353 -15.42 20.57 0.81
CA ASN A 353 -15.65 19.12 0.87
C ASN A 353 -14.35 18.31 0.93
N ASP A 354 -13.17 18.94 1.05
CA ASP A 354 -11.92 18.20 1.25
C ASP A 354 -11.79 17.73 2.72
N GLY A 355 -10.99 16.70 2.94
CA GLY A 355 -10.75 16.09 4.24
C GLY A 355 -11.00 14.57 4.26
N LEU A 356 -10.90 13.99 5.47
CA LEU A 356 -11.14 12.57 5.70
C LEU A 356 -12.62 12.33 6.05
N TYR A 357 -13.26 11.36 5.40
CA TYR A 357 -14.66 11.01 5.64
C TYR A 357 -14.76 9.56 6.12
N ARG A 358 -15.52 9.34 7.20
CA ARG A 358 -15.81 8.02 7.77
C ARG A 358 -17.29 7.70 7.63
N GLY A 359 -17.61 6.46 7.24
CA GLY A 359 -18.96 6.09 6.86
C GLY A 359 -19.18 4.60 6.74
N ARG A 360 -20.26 4.23 6.04
CA ARG A 360 -20.56 2.85 5.65
C ARG A 360 -21.04 2.79 4.21
N ALA A 361 -20.60 1.77 3.49
CA ALA A 361 -21.19 1.34 2.23
C ALA A 361 -21.95 0.04 2.47
N CYS A 362 -23.17 -0.05 1.98
CA CYS A 362 -24.08 -1.18 2.15
C CYS A 362 -24.53 -1.71 0.79
N TRP A 363 -24.65 -3.02 0.66
CA TRP A 363 -25.20 -3.68 -0.53
C TRP A 363 -26.24 -4.72 -0.10
N GLN A 364 -27.29 -4.92 -0.91
CA GLN A 364 -28.33 -5.91 -0.65
C GLN A 364 -28.71 -6.64 -1.93
N GLN A 365 -28.47 -7.95 -1.96
CA GLN A 365 -28.83 -8.79 -3.09
C GLN A 365 -30.36 -8.85 -3.27
N PRO A 366 -30.91 -8.55 -4.46
CA PRO A 366 -32.35 -8.62 -4.72
C PRO A 366 -32.92 -10.01 -4.37
N GLY A 367 -34.02 -10.03 -3.64
CA GLY A 367 -34.69 -11.27 -3.21
C GLY A 367 -34.01 -12.03 -2.06
N SER A 368 -33.00 -11.48 -1.39
CA SER A 368 -32.40 -12.13 -0.21
C SER A 368 -33.13 -11.77 1.09
N GLU A 369 -33.44 -12.78 1.90
CA GLU A 369 -33.93 -12.62 3.28
C GLU A 369 -32.85 -12.07 4.23
N LYS A 370 -31.57 -12.11 3.83
CA LYS A 370 -30.47 -11.53 4.61
C LYS A 370 -30.50 -10.00 4.47
N GLY A 371 -30.52 -9.31 5.61
CA GLY A 371 -30.49 -7.86 5.68
C GLY A 371 -29.24 -7.24 5.02
N PRO A 372 -29.28 -5.95 4.67
CA PRO A 372 -28.23 -5.26 3.93
C PRO A 372 -26.87 -5.43 4.60
N GLN A 373 -25.89 -5.88 3.83
CA GLN A 373 -24.54 -6.14 4.30
C GLN A 373 -23.74 -4.84 4.21
N CYS A 374 -23.35 -4.27 5.35
CA CYS A 374 -22.65 -3.00 5.43
C CYS A 374 -21.19 -3.18 5.84
N TRP A 375 -20.30 -2.42 5.20
CA TRP A 375 -18.87 -2.32 5.53
C TRP A 375 -18.57 -0.90 6.03
N SER A 376 -17.70 -0.77 7.02
CA SER A 376 -17.11 0.54 7.36
C SER A 376 -16.23 1.02 6.21
N LEU A 377 -16.36 2.29 5.84
CA LEU A 377 -15.59 2.94 4.78
C LEU A 377 -14.88 4.16 5.35
N GLU A 378 -13.59 4.29 5.03
CA GLU A 378 -12.83 5.52 5.16
C GLU A 378 -12.38 5.95 3.77
N LEU A 379 -12.56 7.24 3.46
CA LEU A 379 -12.27 7.82 2.14
C LEU A 379 -11.72 9.23 2.31
N ALA A 380 -10.75 9.59 1.48
CA ALA A 380 -10.18 10.93 1.46
C ALA A 380 -10.70 11.72 0.26
N ILE A 381 -10.96 13.01 0.47
CA ILE A 381 -11.17 13.98 -0.59
C ILE A 381 -10.01 14.99 -0.53
N ASP A 382 -9.16 14.98 -1.56
CA ASP A 382 -8.06 15.94 -1.76
C ASP A 382 -8.24 16.60 -3.13
N LYS A 383 -8.34 17.93 -3.17
CA LYS A 383 -8.47 18.74 -4.39
C LYS A 383 -9.58 18.21 -5.30
N HIS A 384 -10.77 18.02 -4.74
CA HIS A 384 -11.95 17.46 -5.43
C HIS A 384 -11.84 15.98 -5.87
N ARG A 385 -10.76 15.25 -5.57
CA ARG A 385 -10.58 13.84 -5.95
C ARG A 385 -10.91 12.91 -4.76
N ILE A 386 -11.81 11.96 -4.97
CA ILE A 386 -12.09 10.86 -4.04
C ILE A 386 -11.06 9.75 -4.29
N ASP A 387 -10.42 9.30 -3.21
CA ASP A 387 -9.61 8.08 -3.19
C ASP A 387 -9.92 7.27 -1.92
N ALA A 388 -10.20 5.98 -2.09
CA ALA A 388 -10.50 5.04 -1.02
C ALA A 388 -10.17 3.61 -1.47
N SER A 389 -9.56 2.82 -0.59
CA SER A 389 -9.21 1.42 -0.87
C SER A 389 -9.25 0.58 0.41
N TRP A 390 -9.84 -0.60 0.34
CA TRP A 390 -9.98 -1.51 1.50
C TRP A 390 -10.09 -2.97 1.06
N VAL A 391 -9.57 -3.90 1.87
CA VAL A 391 -9.62 -5.34 1.56
C VAL A 391 -10.97 -5.92 1.97
N GLY A 392 -11.86 -6.13 0.99
CA GLY A 392 -13.18 -6.72 1.19
C GLY A 392 -13.16 -8.26 1.28
N THR A 393 -14.11 -8.83 2.04
CA THR A 393 -14.22 -10.27 2.34
C THR A 393 -14.14 -11.19 1.11
N TYR A 394 -14.66 -10.75 -0.04
CA TYR A 394 -14.73 -11.56 -1.26
C TYR A 394 -13.54 -11.35 -2.23
N GLY A 395 -12.60 -10.46 -1.91
CA GLY A 395 -11.47 -10.14 -2.77
C GLY A 395 -10.36 -11.20 -2.81
N GLY A 396 -10.28 -12.06 -1.79
CA GLY A 396 -9.18 -13.01 -1.62
C GLY A 396 -7.85 -12.30 -1.35
N GLY A 397 -7.87 -11.26 -0.51
CA GLY A 397 -6.73 -10.38 -0.24
C GLY A 397 -6.57 -9.20 -1.19
N ARG A 398 -7.20 -9.21 -2.38
CA ARG A 398 -7.22 -8.05 -3.29
C ARG A 398 -8.10 -6.92 -2.71
N PRO A 399 -7.65 -5.65 -2.75
CA PRO A 399 -8.45 -4.52 -2.30
C PRO A 399 -9.59 -4.20 -3.28
N SER A 400 -10.74 -3.78 -2.74
CA SER A 400 -11.73 -2.97 -3.45
C SER A 400 -11.31 -1.50 -3.39
N SER A 401 -11.76 -0.69 -4.34
CA SER A 401 -11.52 0.76 -4.36
C SER A 401 -12.75 1.56 -4.78
N ILE A 402 -12.80 2.82 -4.33
CA ILE A 402 -13.63 3.87 -4.92
C ILE A 402 -12.70 5.00 -5.34
N ARG A 403 -12.71 5.34 -6.62
CA ARG A 403 -11.89 6.41 -7.21
C ARG A 403 -12.78 7.33 -8.02
N GLY A 404 -12.75 8.64 -7.76
CA GLY A 404 -13.74 9.56 -8.34
C GLY A 404 -13.44 11.03 -8.11
N GLN A 405 -14.43 11.87 -8.37
CA GLN A 405 -14.37 13.32 -8.19
C GLN A 405 -15.66 13.90 -7.60
N VAL A 406 -15.54 15.07 -6.97
CA VAL A 406 -16.63 15.87 -6.42
C VAL A 406 -16.60 17.26 -7.05
N SER A 407 -17.63 17.60 -7.84
CA SER A 407 -17.70 18.91 -8.49
C SER A 407 -17.75 20.06 -7.47
N ALA A 408 -17.46 21.28 -7.93
CA ALA A 408 -17.65 22.50 -7.13
C ALA A 408 -19.12 22.74 -6.72
N THR A 409 -20.08 22.03 -7.33
CA THR A 409 -21.51 22.04 -6.96
C THR A 409 -21.90 20.89 -6.02
N GLY A 410 -20.93 20.15 -5.48
CA GLY A 410 -21.17 19.02 -4.59
C GLY A 410 -21.70 17.76 -5.28
N THR A 411 -21.63 17.65 -6.62
CA THR A 411 -22.03 16.42 -7.33
C THR A 411 -20.91 15.40 -7.29
N VAL A 412 -21.21 14.16 -6.92
CA VAL A 412 -20.23 13.06 -6.81
C VAL A 412 -20.36 12.13 -8.02
N THR A 413 -19.22 11.82 -8.62
CA THR A 413 -19.08 10.79 -9.66
C THR A 413 -17.85 9.96 -9.35
N ALA A 414 -18.03 8.67 -9.05
CA ALA A 414 -16.92 7.78 -8.70
C ALA A 414 -17.11 6.38 -9.28
N LEU A 415 -16.01 5.71 -9.60
CA LEU A 415 -16.00 4.32 -10.02
C LEU A 415 -15.73 3.43 -8.80
N PHE A 416 -16.63 2.50 -8.52
CA PHE A 416 -16.39 1.37 -7.62
C PHE A 416 -15.77 0.22 -8.40
N GLU A 417 -14.75 -0.40 -7.81
CA GLU A 417 -14.15 -1.64 -8.26
C GLU A 417 -14.01 -2.57 -7.05
N GLY A 418 -14.58 -3.77 -7.11
CA GLY A 418 -14.52 -4.71 -6.01
C GLY A 418 -14.83 -6.14 -6.44
N PHE A 419 -15.13 -7.02 -5.49
CA PHE A 419 -15.30 -8.44 -5.77
C PHE A 419 -16.61 -8.99 -5.20
N GLY A 420 -17.34 -9.75 -6.02
CA GLY A 420 -18.56 -10.46 -5.59
C GLY A 420 -18.24 -11.81 -4.96
N ALA A 421 -19.23 -12.44 -4.33
CA ALA A 421 -19.10 -13.68 -3.53
C ALA A 421 -18.55 -14.94 -4.24
N ARG A 422 -18.21 -14.86 -5.55
CA ARG A 422 -17.51 -15.90 -6.32
C ARG A 422 -16.10 -15.45 -6.79
N GLY A 423 -15.49 -14.47 -6.13
CA GLY A 423 -14.15 -13.96 -6.42
C GLY A 423 -14.00 -13.16 -7.74
N LYS A 424 -15.07 -13.06 -8.54
CA LYS A 424 -15.13 -12.26 -9.76
C LYS A 424 -15.13 -10.77 -9.42
N SER A 425 -14.44 -9.98 -10.25
CA SER A 425 -14.55 -8.52 -10.20
C SER A 425 -15.98 -8.09 -10.51
N VAL A 426 -16.41 -6.99 -9.88
CA VAL A 426 -17.67 -6.28 -10.11
C VAL A 426 -17.38 -4.79 -10.00
N MET A 427 -17.89 -4.02 -10.96
CA MET A 427 -17.69 -2.58 -11.08
C MET A 427 -19.05 -1.86 -11.01
N SER A 428 -19.03 -0.56 -10.75
CA SER A 428 -20.21 0.30 -10.83
C SER A 428 -19.82 1.77 -10.90
N GLU A 429 -20.53 2.56 -11.70
CA GLU A 429 -20.52 4.01 -11.56
C GLU A 429 -21.45 4.42 -10.40
N LEU A 430 -20.86 5.11 -9.43
CA LEU A 430 -21.53 5.65 -8.26
C LEU A 430 -21.85 7.14 -8.48
N GLY A 431 -23.14 7.47 -8.50
CA GLY A 431 -23.63 8.84 -8.49
C GLY A 431 -24.03 9.28 -7.08
N GLY A 432 -23.77 10.54 -6.71
CA GLY A 432 -24.02 11.00 -5.34
C GLY A 432 -23.94 12.52 -5.13
N ARG A 433 -23.91 12.93 -3.85
CA ARG A 433 -23.67 14.33 -3.44
C ARG A 433 -22.76 14.44 -2.21
N ALA A 434 -22.02 15.55 -2.14
CA ALA A 434 -21.21 15.99 -1.02
C ALA A 434 -21.65 17.40 -0.60
N ASP A 435 -22.19 17.54 0.61
CA ASP A 435 -22.75 18.79 1.12
C ASP A 435 -22.57 18.89 2.65
N GLU A 436 -22.23 20.09 3.14
CA GLU A 436 -21.90 20.39 4.55
C GLU A 436 -20.98 19.38 5.29
N GLY A 437 -20.10 18.66 4.56
CA GLY A 437 -19.27 17.61 5.16
C GLY A 437 -19.98 16.26 5.35
N ARG A 438 -21.16 16.05 4.77
CA ARG A 438 -21.77 14.74 4.51
C ARG A 438 -21.50 14.34 3.06
N LEU A 439 -21.26 13.05 2.83
CA LEU A 439 -21.16 12.43 1.53
C LEU A 439 -22.20 11.32 1.43
N SER A 440 -22.93 11.25 0.31
CA SER A 440 -23.75 10.09 -0.06
C SER A 440 -23.49 9.69 -1.50
N PHE A 441 -23.56 8.40 -1.79
CA PHE A 441 -23.39 7.85 -3.13
C PHE A 441 -24.20 6.56 -3.31
N SER A 442 -24.59 6.26 -4.54
CA SER A 442 -25.31 5.03 -4.87
C SER A 442 -25.03 4.59 -6.31
N GLY A 443 -25.10 3.28 -6.56
CA GLY A 443 -24.95 2.69 -7.88
C GLY A 443 -25.53 1.29 -7.96
N VAL A 444 -25.44 0.67 -9.14
CA VAL A 444 -25.79 -0.73 -9.37
C VAL A 444 -24.58 -1.44 -9.97
N LEU A 445 -24.15 -2.52 -9.33
CA LEU A 445 -23.04 -3.36 -9.76
C LEU A 445 -23.42 -4.14 -11.03
N ASP A 446 -22.44 -4.53 -11.84
CA ASP A 446 -22.65 -5.34 -13.07
C ASP A 446 -23.47 -6.63 -12.87
N ASN A 447 -23.50 -7.14 -11.64
CA ASN A 447 -24.27 -8.32 -11.23
C ASN A 447 -25.74 -8.02 -10.86
N GLY A 448 -26.21 -6.79 -11.09
CA GLY A 448 -27.57 -6.33 -10.78
C GLY A 448 -27.82 -5.97 -9.31
N VAL A 449 -26.80 -5.98 -8.45
CA VAL A 449 -26.95 -5.67 -7.02
C VAL A 449 -26.71 -4.17 -6.76
N ARG A 450 -27.64 -3.54 -6.05
CA ARG A 450 -27.54 -2.14 -5.63
C ARG A 450 -26.54 -1.96 -4.48
N ILE A 451 -25.75 -0.90 -4.56
CA ILE A 451 -24.85 -0.43 -3.50
C ILE A 451 -25.20 1.03 -3.15
N ASP A 452 -25.35 1.31 -1.86
CA ASP A 452 -25.66 2.63 -1.30
C ASP A 452 -24.68 2.94 -0.17
N GLY A 453 -24.11 4.14 -0.15
CA GLY A 453 -23.12 4.53 0.85
C GLY A 453 -23.33 5.93 1.38
N SER A 454 -22.91 6.13 2.64
CA SER A 454 -22.94 7.43 3.32
C SER A 454 -21.76 7.58 4.26
N ALA A 455 -21.17 8.78 4.29
CA ALA A 455 -20.03 9.11 5.13
C ALA A 455 -20.12 10.55 5.66
N ILE A 456 -19.41 10.83 6.74
CA ILE A 456 -19.35 12.13 7.41
C ILE A 456 -17.88 12.51 7.57
N ARG A 457 -17.54 13.76 7.29
CA ARG A 457 -16.19 14.30 7.47
C ARG A 457 -15.78 14.27 8.94
N VAL A 458 -14.64 13.67 9.21
CA VAL A 458 -13.90 13.76 10.47
C VAL A 458 -13.32 15.18 10.55
N ARG A 459 -13.49 15.84 11.70
CA ARG A 459 -12.90 17.16 11.98
C ARG A 459 -11.43 17.05 12.37
#